data_AF-A0A2V6J7W4-F1
#
_entry.id   AF-A0A2V6J7W4-F1
#
_cell.length_a   1.000
_cell.length_b   1.000
_cell.length_c   1.000
_cell.angle_alpha   90.00
_cell.angle_beta   90.00
_cell.angle_gamma   90.00
#
_symmetry.space_group_name_H-M   'P 1'
#
loop_
_entity.id
_entity.type
_entity.pdbx_description
1 polymer ?
#
loop_
_entity_poly.entity_id
_entity_poly.type
_entity_poly.pdbx_seq_one_letter_code
_entity_poly.pdbx_strand_id
1 'polypeptide(L)' 'MNLASLNLTTGQNSKLVAWQNECMKAGCTKESRVAFMKKAKTILSADQYAQLKSECDKTMTKKT' A
#
# COMPACT_ATOMS: atom_id res chain seq x y z
N MET A 1 -2.53 5.09 -6.07
CA MET A 1 -2.39 3.64 -5.81
C MET A 1 -3.78 3.06 -5.84
N ASN A 2 -4.01 2.01 -6.63
CA ASN A 2 -5.29 1.31 -6.65
C ASN A 2 -5.15 0.02 -5.83
N LEU A 3 -5.90 -0.09 -4.73
CA LEU A 3 -5.90 -1.30 -3.89
C LEU A 3 -6.92 -2.35 -4.37
N ALA A 4 -7.88 -1.96 -5.22
CA ALA A 4 -8.94 -2.85 -5.67
C ALA A 4 -8.44 -4.00 -6.57
N SER A 5 -7.26 -3.84 -7.19
CA SER A 5 -6.65 -4.87 -8.04
C SER A 5 -5.95 -6.01 -7.27
N LEU A 6 -5.94 -5.96 -5.94
CA LEU A 6 -5.14 -6.84 -5.07
C LEU A 6 -5.93 -8.05 -4.54
N ASN A 7 -7.17 -8.27 -5.00
CA ASN A 7 -8.06 -9.36 -4.55
C ASN A 7 -8.05 -9.51 -3.01
N LEU A 8 -8.21 -8.39 -2.33
CA LEU A 8 -8.11 -8.32 -0.86
C LEU A 8 -9.43 -8.76 -0.23
N THR A 9 -9.34 -9.44 0.90
CA THR A 9 -10.51 -9.60 1.77
C THR A 9 -10.95 -8.22 2.29
N THR A 10 -12.23 -8.08 2.64
CA THR A 10 -12.77 -6.83 3.20
C THR A 10 -11.94 -6.32 4.38
N GLY A 11 -11.50 -7.23 5.26
CA GLY A 11 -10.66 -6.88 6.42
C GLY A 11 -9.25 -6.39 6.04
N GLN A 12 -8.61 -7.01 5.05
CA GLN A 12 -7.32 -6.53 4.54
C GLN A 12 -7.46 -5.17 3.85
N ASN A 13 -8.51 -5.00 3.04
CA ASN A 13 -8.77 -3.76 2.32
C ASN A 13 -9.01 -2.58 3.27
N SER A 14 -9.86 -2.75 4.29
CA SER A 14 -10.11 -1.68 5.27
C SER A 14 -8.84 -1.24 6.00
N LYS A 15 -7.96 -2.18 6.39
CA LYS A 15 -6.68 -1.86 7.04
C LYS A 15 -5.74 -1.12 6.09
N LEU A 16 -5.61 -1.59 4.84
CA LEU A 16 -4.76 -0.93 3.85
C LEU A 16 -5.26 0.47 3.49
N VAL A 17 -6.56 0.68 3.32
CA VAL A 17 -7.13 2.01 3.04
C VAL A 17 -6.84 2.97 4.21
N ALA A 18 -7.00 2.51 5.45
CA ALA A 18 -6.66 3.31 6.62
C ALA A 18 -5.18 3.72 6.62
N TRP A 19 -4.26 2.77 6.44
CA TRP A 19 -2.83 3.08 6.43
C TRP A 19 -2.39 3.84 5.18
N GLN A 20 -3.07 3.67 4.04
CA GLN A 20 -2.85 4.45 2.84
C GLN A 20 -3.22 5.91 3.08
N ASN A 21 -4.36 6.17 3.73
CA ASN A 21 -4.76 7.52 4.11
C ASN A 21 -3.76 8.16 5.06
N GLU A 22 -3.25 7.42 6.05
CA GLU A 22 -2.16 7.90 6.91
C GLU A 22 -0.89 8.22 6.11
N CYS A 23 -0.51 7.31 5.20
CA CYS A 23 0.65 7.46 4.34
C CYS A 23 0.52 8.73 3.47
N MET A 24 -0.63 8.94 2.84
CA MET A 24 -0.96 10.12 2.02
C MET A 24 -1.00 11.41 2.84
N LYS A 25 -1.59 11.38 4.04
CA LYS A 25 -1.64 12.53 4.96
C LYS A 25 -0.25 12.98 5.39
N ALA A 26 0.68 12.04 5.59
CA ALA A 26 2.09 12.32 5.85
C ALA A 26 2.89 12.78 4.61
N GLY A 27 2.23 13.07 3.49
CA GLY A 27 2.87 13.45 2.22
C GLY A 27 3.39 12.27 1.40
N CYS A 28 3.12 11.04 1.85
CA CYS A 28 3.55 9.80 1.18
C CYS A 28 5.07 9.80 0.92
N THR A 29 5.84 10.18 1.95
CA THR A 29 7.31 10.20 1.93
C THR A 29 7.88 8.78 1.87
N LYS A 30 9.19 8.66 1.64
CA LYS A 30 9.86 7.34 1.68
C LYS A 30 9.63 6.65 3.03
N GLU A 31 9.71 7.38 4.14
CA GLU A 31 9.54 6.84 5.49
C GLU A 31 8.11 6.37 5.76
N SER A 32 7.11 7.19 5.44
CA SER A 32 5.70 6.80 5.66
C SER A 32 5.30 5.60 4.78
N ARG A 33 5.89 5.48 3.59
CA ARG A 33 5.73 4.30 2.73
C ARG A 33 6.42 3.06 3.27
N VAL A 34 7.62 3.17 3.82
CA VAL A 34 8.29 2.03 4.47
C VAL A 34 7.46 1.52 5.64
N ALA A 35 6.89 2.43 6.44
CA ALA A 35 5.99 2.07 7.53
C ALA A 35 4.71 1.40 7.00
N PHE A 36 4.09 1.96 5.95
CA PHE A 36 2.93 1.37 5.29
C PHE A 36 3.21 -0.04 4.75
N MET A 37 4.32 -0.23 4.05
CA MET A 37 4.76 -1.52 3.51
C MET A 37 5.03 -2.54 4.62
N LYS A 38 5.68 -2.15 5.72
CA LYS A 38 5.89 -3.04 6.88
C LYS A 38 4.56 -3.51 7.46
N LYS A 39 3.59 -2.61 7.67
CA LYS A 39 2.24 -2.96 8.15
C LYS A 39 1.49 -3.85 7.15
N ALA A 40 1.57 -3.57 5.86
CA ALA A 40 0.94 -4.37 4.81
C ALA A 40 1.48 -5.81 4.79
N LYS A 41 2.80 -5.99 4.92
CA LYS A 41 3.44 -7.31 4.90
C LYS A 41 2.95 -8.25 6.00
N THR A 42 2.47 -7.73 7.14
CA THR A 42 1.99 -8.58 8.25
C THR A 42 0.56 -9.11 8.05
N ILE A 43 -0.22 -8.50 7.14
CA ILE A 43 -1.61 -8.90 6.89
C ILE A 43 -1.85 -9.48 5.49
N LEU A 44 -0.90 -9.30 4.58
CA LEU A 44 -0.99 -9.75 3.19
C LEU A 44 -0.21 -11.04 2.98
N SER A 45 -0.72 -11.87 2.09
CA SER A 45 0.05 -12.96 1.50
C SER A 45 1.19 -12.39 0.64
N ALA A 46 2.19 -13.23 0.35
CA ALA A 46 3.34 -12.82 -0.46
C ALA A 46 2.94 -12.25 -1.83
N ASP A 47 1.95 -12.85 -2.49
CA ASP A 47 1.44 -12.42 -3.80
C ASP A 47 0.76 -11.04 -3.73
N GLN A 48 -0.20 -10.89 -2.79
CA GLN A 48 -0.88 -9.62 -2.54
C GLN A 48 0.11 -8.50 -2.17
N TYR A 49 1.14 -8.82 -1.39
CA TYR A 49 2.19 -7.87 -1.01
C TYR A 49 3.04 -7.46 -2.22
N ALA A 50 3.40 -8.42 -3.09
CA ALA A 50 4.17 -8.13 -4.30
C ALA A 50 3.38 -7.23 -5.26
N GLN A 51 2.10 -7.50 -5.47
CA GLN A 51 1.23 -6.64 -6.25
C GLN A 51 1.10 -5.24 -5.62
N LEU A 52 0.90 -5.15 -4.30
CA LEU A 52 0.80 -3.86 -3.59
C LEU A 52 2.08 -3.04 -3.76
N LYS A 53 3.25 -3.68 -3.63
CA LYS A 53 4.55 -3.04 -3.86
C LYS A 53 4.65 -2.49 -5.27
N SER A 54 4.28 -3.29 -6.28
CA SER A 54 4.26 -2.87 -7.68
C SER A 54 3.37 -1.64 -7.91
N GLU A 55 2.17 -1.62 -7.33
CA GLU A 55 1.26 -0.47 -7.41
C GLU A 55 1.81 0.77 -6.69
N CYS A 56 2.53 0.59 -5.57
CA CYS A 56 3.22 1.69 -4.89
C CYS A 56 4.34 2.28 -5.74
N ASP A 57 5.15 1.43 -6.34
CA ASP A 57 6.30 1.82 -7.17
C ASP A 57 5.84 2.54 -8.44
N LYS A 58 4.76 2.06 -9.10
CA LYS A 58 4.16 2.74 -10.26
C LYS A 58 3.70 4.16 -9.95
N THR A 59 3.21 4.41 -8.73
CA THR A 59 2.79 5.76 -8.33
C THR A 59 3.95 6.68 -7.99
N MET A 60 5.16 6.14 -7.76
CA MET A 60 6.38 6.95 -7.66
C MET A 60 6.88 7.38 -9.03
N THR A 61 6.91 6.45 -9.98
CA THR A 61 7.43 6.72 -11.33
C THR A 61 6.50 7.62 -12.14
N LYS A 62 5.20 7.64 -11.85
CA LYS A 62 4.23 8.55 -12.49
C LYS A 62 4.23 9.98 -11.93
N LYS A 63 5.14 10.30 -11.01
CA LYS A 63 5.49 11.69 -10.62
C LYS A 63 6.73 12.10 -11.44
N THR A 64 6.57 12.26 -12.75
CA THR A 64 7.51 12.97 -13.63
C THR A 64 6.67 13.69 -14.67
#